data_AF-A0A7C7VJ85-F1
#
_entry.id   AF-A0A7C7VJ85-F1
#
_cell.length_a   1.000
_cell.length_b   1.000
_cell.length_c   1.000
_cell.angle_alpha   90.00
_cell.angle_beta   90.00
_cell.angle_gamma   90.00
#
_symmetry.space_group_name_H-M   'P 1'
#
loop_
_entity.id
_entity.type
_entity.pdbx_description
1 polymer ?
#
loop_
_entity_poly.entity_id
_entity_poly.type
_entity_poly.pdbx_seq_one_letter_code
_entity_poly.pdbx_strand_id
1 'polypeptide(L)'
;MKYLSTLVASVVTALVFAVSPVIAGDAFSDLFSQTKICFSQIAVNNGWETEVAVINPTAKTVTGNFTFYDMVGNQLGGAVSKTLKANGRYQVEVGATFSGRGNIEYMIFTAPVYGLKGYSKFYNNNDGVRASIMASAPQKTGLFTKIDHEGWTGIAFVNTADSDASVILTAYSDSGVAVAVVPMKVKAGEKKVEVAKTFFAPQPIDDATYISFESDQGIVGFFLNGTSDKLDGSKAL
;
A
#
# COMPACT_ATOMS: atom_id res chain seq x y z
N MET A 1 -13.01 37.79 -62.66
CA MET A 1 -12.92 36.31 -62.75
C MET A 1 -12.13 35.82 -61.55
N LYS A 2 -12.77 34.96 -60.76
CA LYS A 2 -12.32 33.95 -59.76
C LYS A 2 -10.90 33.98 -59.14
N TYR A 3 -10.89 33.47 -57.90
CA TYR A 3 -9.80 32.93 -57.07
C TYR A 3 -9.16 33.92 -56.07
N LEU A 4 -8.86 33.60 -54.81
CA LEU A 4 -9.22 32.56 -53.85
C LEU A 4 -8.45 32.93 -52.56
N SER A 5 -8.98 32.60 -51.37
CA SER A 5 -8.28 32.31 -50.10
C SER A 5 -7.34 33.39 -49.51
N THR A 6 -7.42 33.75 -48.23
CA THR A 6 -7.04 32.84 -47.14
C THR A 6 -7.69 33.31 -45.82
N LEU A 7 -8.53 32.45 -45.25
CA LEU A 7 -9.06 32.56 -43.89
C LEU A 7 -8.00 31.98 -42.96
N VAL A 8 -7.32 32.81 -42.16
CA VAL A 8 -6.39 32.33 -41.13
C VAL A 8 -7.24 31.88 -39.94
N ALA A 9 -7.53 30.57 -39.87
CA ALA A 9 -8.09 29.94 -38.69
C ALA A 9 -6.95 29.72 -37.68
N SER A 10 -6.92 30.54 -36.64
CA SER A 10 -6.06 30.31 -35.47
C SER A 10 -6.54 29.05 -34.74
N VAL A 11 -5.81 27.96 -34.90
CA VAL A 11 -5.97 26.74 -34.10
C VAL A 11 -5.34 27.01 -32.73
N VAL A 12 -6.17 27.27 -31.73
CA VAL A 12 -5.75 27.24 -30.33
C VAL A 12 -5.78 25.79 -29.88
N THR A 13 -4.64 25.11 -29.94
CA THR A 13 -4.46 23.81 -29.29
C THR A 13 -4.31 24.06 -27.79
N ALA A 14 -5.42 24.06 -27.06
CA ALA A 14 -5.39 24.01 -25.60
C ALA A 14 -4.97 22.59 -25.19
N LEU A 15 -3.66 22.41 -24.96
CA LEU A 15 -3.14 21.22 -24.31
C LEU A 15 -3.50 21.33 -22.82
N VAL A 16 -4.66 20.80 -22.46
CA VAL A 16 -5.08 20.70 -21.05
C VAL A 16 -4.29 19.55 -20.44
N PHE A 17 -3.15 19.84 -19.83
CA PHE A 17 -2.61 18.98 -18.79
C PHE A 17 -3.56 19.11 -17.59
N ALA A 18 -4.50 18.19 -17.47
CA ALA A 18 -5.20 17.98 -16.22
C ALA A 18 -4.19 17.39 -15.23
N VAL A 19 -3.40 18.26 -14.58
CA VAL A 19 -2.83 17.93 -13.27
C VAL A 19 -4.01 17.84 -12.33
N SER A 20 -4.60 16.66 -12.19
CA SER A 20 -5.50 16.38 -11.08
C SER A 20 -4.66 16.48 -9.81
N PRO A 21 -4.86 17.48 -8.94
CA PRO A 21 -4.24 17.43 -7.63
C PRO A 21 -4.82 16.21 -6.93
N VAL A 22 -3.96 15.25 -6.58
CA VAL A 22 -4.35 14.17 -5.66
C VAL A 22 -4.63 14.85 -4.32
N ILE A 23 -5.91 15.08 -4.03
CA ILE A 23 -6.34 15.57 -2.73
C ILE A 23 -6.18 14.38 -1.77
N ALA A 24 -5.18 14.44 -0.89
CA ALA A 24 -5.07 13.49 0.20
C ALA A 24 -6.34 13.61 1.07
N GLY A 25 -7.19 12.58 1.04
CA GLY A 25 -8.35 12.48 1.92
C GLY A 25 -7.94 12.35 3.39
N ASP A 26 -8.91 12.22 4.30
CA ASP A 26 -8.62 11.79 5.68
C ASP A 26 -7.80 10.49 5.61
N ALA A 27 -6.65 10.45 6.29
CA ALA A 27 -5.73 9.31 6.31
C ALA A 27 -6.38 8.02 6.84
N PHE A 28 -7.60 8.07 7.38
CA PHE A 28 -8.38 6.92 7.81
C PHE A 28 -9.67 6.71 7.01
N SER A 29 -9.92 7.51 5.98
CA SER A 29 -11.14 7.47 5.16
C SER A 29 -11.42 6.09 4.57
N ASP A 30 -10.35 5.43 4.10
CA ASP A 30 -10.36 4.06 3.59
C ASP A 30 -10.94 3.05 4.58
N LEU A 31 -10.74 3.26 5.89
CA LEU A 31 -11.11 2.30 6.91
C LEU A 31 -12.55 2.44 7.42
N PHE A 32 -13.25 3.55 7.16
CA PHE A 32 -14.59 3.78 7.72
C PHE A 32 -15.71 3.00 7.02
N SER A 33 -15.49 2.54 5.80
CA SER A 33 -16.48 1.81 4.99
C SER A 33 -16.13 0.35 4.78
N GLN A 34 -15.12 -0.15 5.48
CA GLN A 34 -14.53 -1.46 5.20
C GLN A 34 -14.68 -2.40 6.39
N THR A 35 -15.03 -3.65 6.09
CA THR A 35 -15.13 -4.77 7.05
C THR A 35 -13.83 -5.57 7.14
N LYS A 36 -12.84 -5.21 6.32
CA LYS A 36 -11.52 -5.86 6.26
C LYS A 36 -10.42 -4.82 6.32
N ILE A 37 -9.35 -5.15 7.04
CA ILE A 37 -8.09 -4.42 7.07
C ILE A 37 -6.94 -5.36 6.71
N CYS A 38 -5.97 -4.86 5.97
CA CYS A 38 -4.83 -5.62 5.49
C CYS A 38 -3.55 -5.16 6.19
N PHE A 39 -2.78 -6.13 6.67
CA PHE A 39 -1.41 -5.97 7.11
C PHE A 39 -0.54 -6.45 5.95
N SER A 40 -0.19 -5.52 5.07
CA SER A 40 0.38 -5.76 3.72
C SER A 40 1.82 -6.28 3.73
N GLN A 41 2.48 -6.25 4.88
CA GLN A 41 3.78 -6.86 5.09
C GLN A 41 3.83 -7.52 6.46
N ILE A 42 4.30 -8.75 6.44
CA ILE A 42 4.75 -9.50 7.59
C ILE A 42 6.21 -9.87 7.33
N ALA A 43 7.08 -9.62 8.31
CA ALA A 43 8.49 -9.98 8.29
C ALA A 43 8.83 -10.63 9.63
N VAL A 44 9.20 -11.91 9.59
CA VAL A 44 9.48 -12.74 10.78
C VAL A 44 10.73 -13.61 10.58
N ASN A 45 11.68 -13.11 9.80
CA ASN A 45 12.89 -13.80 9.36
C ASN A 45 14.11 -12.87 9.44
N ASN A 46 15.32 -13.43 9.45
CA ASN A 46 16.58 -12.67 9.40
C ASN A 46 16.72 -11.57 10.48
N GLY A 47 16.20 -11.84 11.69
CA GLY A 47 16.19 -10.89 12.81
C GLY A 47 14.98 -9.97 12.86
N TRP A 48 14.19 -9.91 11.79
CA TRP A 48 12.91 -9.21 11.75
C TRP A 48 11.83 -9.95 12.53
N GLU A 49 10.98 -9.18 13.19
CA GLU A 49 9.71 -9.61 13.76
C GLU A 49 8.64 -8.56 13.43
N THR A 50 7.39 -9.03 13.36
CA THR A 50 6.23 -8.17 13.12
C THR A 50 5.23 -8.36 14.25
N GLU A 51 4.98 -7.28 14.98
CA GLU A 51 3.82 -7.18 15.85
C GLU A 51 2.64 -6.62 15.05
N VAL A 52 1.45 -7.19 15.23
CA VAL A 52 0.21 -6.65 14.66
C VAL A 52 -0.77 -6.31 15.77
N ALA A 53 -1.52 -5.24 15.57
CA ALA A 53 -2.66 -4.90 16.41
C ALA A 53 -3.92 -4.65 15.59
N VAL A 54 -5.04 -5.13 16.10
CA VAL A 54 -6.40 -4.81 15.63
C VAL A 54 -7.12 -4.08 16.76
N ILE A 55 -7.78 -2.99 16.42
CA ILE A 55 -8.52 -2.12 17.34
C ILE A 55 -9.97 -2.08 16.87
N ASN A 56 -10.88 -2.37 17.79
CA ASN A 56 -12.31 -2.21 17.63
C ASN A 56 -12.74 -0.90 18.29
N PRO A 57 -12.87 0.22 17.55
CA PRO A 57 -13.30 1.49 18.12
C PRO A 57 -14.81 1.57 18.36
N THR A 58 -15.57 0.49 18.10
CA THR A 58 -17.02 0.51 18.22
C THR A 58 -17.47 0.23 19.66
N ALA A 59 -18.69 0.66 19.98
CA ALA A 59 -19.33 0.41 21.27
C ALA A 59 -19.81 -1.04 21.47
N LYS A 60 -19.57 -1.95 20.51
CA LYS A 60 -20.01 -3.35 20.57
C LYS A 60 -18.82 -4.29 20.47
N THR A 61 -18.88 -5.41 21.17
CA THR A 61 -17.95 -6.52 20.96
C THR A 61 -18.10 -7.07 19.54
N VAL A 62 -16.98 -7.35 18.88
CA VAL A 62 -16.93 -7.92 17.53
C VAL A 62 -16.07 -9.18 17.53
N THR A 63 -16.48 -10.17 16.75
CA THR A 63 -15.64 -11.33 16.41
C THR A 63 -15.28 -11.26 14.93
N GLY A 64 -13.99 -11.32 14.64
CA GLY A 64 -13.46 -11.39 13.28
C GLY A 64 -12.45 -12.52 13.13
N ASN A 65 -11.91 -12.67 11.93
CA ASN A 65 -10.98 -13.73 11.58
C ASN A 65 -9.74 -13.15 10.91
N PHE A 66 -8.57 -13.63 11.33
CA PHE A 66 -7.32 -13.49 10.59
C PHE A 66 -7.23 -14.56 9.52
N THR A 67 -6.92 -14.15 8.29
CA THR A 67 -6.52 -15.03 7.19
C THR A 67 -5.12 -14.65 6.74
N PHE A 68 -4.28 -15.65 6.47
CA PHE A 68 -2.86 -15.50 6.20
C PHE A 68 -2.56 -15.92 4.77
N TYR A 69 -1.60 -15.26 4.12
CA TYR A 69 -1.28 -15.51 2.73
C TYR A 69 0.22 -15.48 2.49
N ASP A 70 0.68 -16.26 1.52
CA ASP A 70 2.03 -16.17 0.97
C ASP A 70 2.14 -15.06 -0.09
N MET A 71 3.31 -14.94 -0.73
CA MET A 71 3.59 -13.87 -1.69
C MET A 71 2.75 -13.97 -2.97
N VAL A 72 2.35 -15.18 -3.36
CA VAL A 72 1.58 -15.41 -4.60
C VAL A 72 0.08 -15.46 -4.36
N GLY A 73 -0.37 -15.27 -3.11
CA GLY A 73 -1.77 -15.19 -2.72
C GLY A 73 -2.39 -16.51 -2.28
N ASN A 74 -1.61 -17.57 -2.06
CA ASN A 74 -2.17 -18.79 -1.48
C ASN A 74 -2.49 -18.56 -0.01
N GLN A 75 -3.70 -18.96 0.39
CA GLN A 75 -4.06 -18.94 1.79
C GLN A 75 -3.24 -19.98 2.57
N LEU A 76 -2.66 -19.56 3.69
CA LEU A 76 -1.88 -20.40 4.59
C LEU A 76 -2.75 -20.85 5.76
N GLY A 77 -3.09 -22.14 5.77
CA GLY A 77 -3.85 -22.76 6.85
C GLY A 77 -5.29 -22.24 7.00
N GLY A 78 -5.88 -22.52 8.17
CA GLY A 78 -7.23 -22.09 8.51
C GLY A 78 -7.25 -20.67 9.09
N ALA A 79 -8.38 -19.99 8.93
CA ALA A 79 -8.59 -18.68 9.53
C ALA A 79 -8.60 -18.77 11.07
N VAL A 80 -8.01 -17.77 11.74
CA VAL A 80 -7.93 -17.71 13.20
C VAL A 80 -8.93 -16.68 13.73
N SER A 81 -9.93 -17.15 14.47
CA SER A 81 -10.96 -16.30 15.05
C SER A 81 -10.46 -15.54 16.28
N LYS A 82 -10.81 -14.24 16.37
CA LYS A 82 -10.55 -13.39 17.54
C LYS A 82 -11.72 -12.48 17.85
N THR A 83 -12.06 -12.43 19.13
CA THR A 83 -13.07 -11.53 19.68
C THR A 83 -12.41 -10.32 20.30
N LEU A 84 -12.82 -9.12 19.86
CA LEU A 84 -12.43 -7.84 20.42
C LEU A 84 -13.62 -7.26 21.18
N LYS A 85 -13.43 -6.95 22.46
CA LYS A 85 -14.41 -6.20 23.25
C LYS A 85 -14.71 -4.84 22.61
N ALA A 86 -15.84 -4.23 22.96
CA ALA A 86 -16.11 -2.83 22.65
C ALA A 86 -14.94 -1.94 23.09
N ASN A 87 -14.51 -1.00 22.22
CA ASN A 87 -13.32 -0.16 22.43
C ASN A 87 -12.02 -0.93 22.72
N GLY A 88 -11.98 -2.22 22.36
CA GLY A 88 -10.89 -3.13 22.70
C GLY A 88 -9.79 -3.19 21.64
N ARG A 89 -8.62 -3.70 22.05
CA ARG A 89 -7.48 -3.99 21.18
C ARG A 89 -7.02 -5.44 21.36
N TYR A 90 -6.66 -6.07 20.27
CA TYR A 90 -5.88 -7.31 20.23
C TYR A 90 -4.51 -7.01 19.62
N GLN A 91 -3.43 -7.40 20.29
CA GLN A 91 -2.05 -7.13 19.87
C GLN A 91 -1.20 -8.37 20.10
N VAL A 92 -0.43 -8.79 19.10
CA VAL A 92 0.40 -9.99 19.14
C VAL A 92 1.63 -9.90 18.25
N GLU A 93 2.69 -10.59 18.64
CA GLU A 93 3.82 -10.89 17.76
C GLU A 93 3.45 -12.05 16.84
N VAL A 94 3.58 -11.84 15.54
CA VAL A 94 3.16 -12.80 14.52
C VAL A 94 4.02 -14.05 14.61
N GLY A 95 5.34 -13.88 14.75
CA GLY A 95 6.27 -14.98 14.92
C GLY A 95 5.98 -15.81 16.16
N ALA A 96 5.59 -15.22 17.29
CA ALA A 96 5.30 -16.00 18.51
C ALA A 96 3.93 -16.70 18.48
N THR A 97 2.96 -16.16 17.72
CA THR A 97 1.54 -16.50 17.90
C THR A 97 0.99 -17.44 16.83
N PHE A 98 1.38 -17.26 15.56
CA PHE A 98 0.75 -17.95 14.45
C PHE A 98 1.65 -19.07 13.90
N SER A 99 1.03 -20.21 13.55
CA SER A 99 1.72 -21.30 12.86
C SER A 99 2.05 -20.90 11.42
N GLY A 100 3.08 -21.50 10.84
CA GLY A 100 3.50 -21.18 9.46
C GLY A 100 4.12 -19.78 9.30
N ARG A 101 4.44 -19.10 10.41
CA ARG A 101 4.97 -17.73 10.48
C ARG A 101 5.94 -17.33 9.36
N GLY A 102 6.96 -18.15 9.10
CA GLY A 102 8.01 -17.84 8.13
C GLY A 102 7.54 -17.71 6.67
N ASN A 103 6.32 -18.17 6.37
CA ASN A 103 5.74 -18.10 5.03
C ASN A 103 4.64 -17.04 4.91
N ILE A 104 4.22 -16.44 6.03
CA ILE A 104 3.18 -15.41 6.03
C ILE A 104 3.80 -14.12 5.50
N GLU A 105 3.28 -13.65 4.38
CA GLU A 105 3.77 -12.46 3.67
C GLU A 105 2.85 -11.25 3.89
N TYR A 106 1.55 -11.50 4.00
CA TYR A 106 0.56 -10.53 4.42
C TYR A 106 -0.60 -11.25 5.13
N MET A 107 -1.40 -10.49 5.89
CA MET A 107 -2.61 -11.04 6.53
C MET A 107 -3.76 -10.05 6.48
N ILE A 108 -4.98 -10.59 6.49
CA ILE A 108 -6.22 -9.82 6.46
C ILE A 108 -7.02 -10.15 7.70
N PHE A 109 -7.48 -9.12 8.41
CA PHE A 109 -8.48 -9.28 9.47
C PHE A 109 -9.84 -8.82 8.96
N THR A 110 -10.82 -9.73 8.96
CA THR A 110 -12.20 -9.45 8.52
C THR A 110 -13.17 -9.61 9.67
N ALA A 111 -14.07 -8.65 9.87
CA ALA A 111 -15.16 -8.75 10.84
C ALA A 111 -16.43 -8.07 10.33
N PRO A 112 -17.63 -8.44 10.84
CA PRO A 112 -18.90 -7.86 10.40
C PRO A 112 -19.16 -6.47 11.01
N VAL A 113 -18.15 -5.60 10.98
CA VAL A 113 -18.23 -4.23 11.48
C VAL A 113 -17.36 -3.31 10.64
N TYR A 114 -17.81 -2.08 10.42
CA TYR A 114 -17.03 -1.05 9.76
C TYR A 114 -16.14 -0.29 10.74
N GLY A 115 -15.08 0.34 10.24
CA GLY A 115 -14.29 1.28 11.04
C GLY A 115 -13.19 0.64 11.87
N LEU A 116 -12.93 -0.67 11.71
CA LEU A 116 -11.77 -1.32 12.33
C LEU A 116 -10.48 -0.56 12.01
N LYS A 117 -9.58 -0.49 12.99
CA LYS A 117 -8.25 0.10 12.84
C LYS A 117 -7.21 -0.96 13.16
N GLY A 118 -6.00 -0.78 12.65
CA GLY A 118 -4.89 -1.65 13.00
C GLY A 118 -3.56 -1.06 12.58
N TYR A 119 -2.49 -1.66 13.06
CA TYR A 119 -1.13 -1.34 12.66
C TYR A 119 -0.25 -2.59 12.69
N SER A 120 0.74 -2.63 11.81
CA SER A 120 1.93 -3.46 11.95
C SER A 120 3.04 -2.64 12.59
N LYS A 121 3.84 -3.27 13.44
CA LYS A 121 5.10 -2.73 13.93
C LYS A 121 6.21 -3.70 13.53
N PHE A 122 7.11 -3.22 12.70
CA PHE A 122 8.31 -3.92 12.26
C PHE A 122 9.46 -3.56 13.18
N TYR A 123 10.24 -4.55 13.56
CA TYR A 123 11.49 -4.32 14.24
C TYR A 123 12.49 -5.41 13.93
N ASN A 124 13.77 -5.03 13.86
CA ASN A 124 14.86 -5.98 13.69
C ASN A 124 15.70 -6.01 14.98
N ASN A 125 15.85 -7.21 15.54
CA ASN A 125 16.54 -7.42 16.80
C ASN A 125 18.08 -7.29 16.67
N ASN A 126 18.60 -7.29 15.44
CA ASN A 126 20.05 -7.21 15.19
C ASN A 126 20.57 -5.77 15.17
N ASP A 127 19.81 -4.83 14.62
CA ASP A 127 20.22 -3.44 14.39
C ASP A 127 19.39 -2.42 15.22
N GLY A 128 18.28 -2.86 15.84
CA GLY A 128 17.46 -2.03 16.70
C GLY A 128 16.49 -1.10 15.96
N VAL A 129 16.39 -1.16 14.62
CA VAL A 129 15.49 -0.29 13.86
C VAL A 129 14.04 -0.71 14.01
N ARG A 130 13.12 0.26 14.01
CA ARG A 130 11.67 0.02 14.21
C ARG A 130 10.82 1.02 13.42
N ALA A 131 9.73 0.54 12.84
CA ALA A 131 8.71 1.39 12.22
C ALA A 131 7.31 0.80 12.47
N SER A 132 6.31 1.67 12.57
CA SER A 132 4.90 1.26 12.69
C SER A 132 4.11 1.81 11.52
N ILE A 133 3.33 0.95 10.88
CA ILE A 133 2.56 1.25 9.68
C ILE A 133 1.11 0.88 9.93
N MET A 134 0.19 1.79 9.60
CA MET A 134 -1.24 1.51 9.72
C MET A 134 -1.65 0.38 8.76
N ALA A 135 -2.48 -0.53 9.25
CA ALA A 135 -3.23 -1.44 8.38
C ALA A 135 -4.17 -0.61 7.50
N SER A 136 -4.32 -1.02 6.25
CA SER A 136 -5.06 -0.28 5.24
C SER A 136 -6.10 -1.14 4.58
N ALA A 137 -7.11 -0.48 4.02
CA ALA A 137 -8.06 -1.15 3.15
C ALA A 137 -7.66 -0.99 1.68
N PRO A 138 -8.18 -1.85 0.78
CA PRO A 138 -7.88 -1.73 -0.65
C PRO A 138 -8.43 -0.43 -1.23
N GLN A 139 -7.59 0.29 -1.98
CA GLN A 139 -7.93 1.54 -2.68
C GLN A 139 -7.58 1.42 -4.16
N LYS A 140 -8.29 2.17 -5.02
CA LYS A 140 -8.00 2.21 -6.46
C LYS A 140 -6.91 3.22 -6.82
N THR A 141 -6.60 4.14 -5.91
CA THR A 141 -5.57 5.14 -6.08
C THR A 141 -4.82 5.27 -4.77
N GLY A 142 -3.56 5.69 -4.83
CA GLY A 142 -2.87 6.10 -3.62
C GLY A 142 -1.53 6.76 -3.88
N LEU A 143 -0.97 7.33 -2.82
CA LEU A 143 0.28 8.09 -2.85
C LEU A 143 1.33 7.49 -1.90
N PHE A 144 2.52 7.20 -2.42
CA PHE A 144 3.74 6.97 -1.65
C PHE A 144 4.49 8.30 -1.56
N THR A 145 4.43 8.93 -0.40
CA THR A 145 4.75 10.37 -0.24
C THR A 145 6.23 10.70 -0.23
N LYS A 146 7.11 9.70 -0.23
CA LYS A 146 8.56 9.91 -0.16
C LYS A 146 9.30 8.78 -0.88
N ILE A 147 10.23 9.16 -1.74
CA ILE A 147 11.36 8.33 -2.19
C ILE A 147 12.60 8.82 -1.42
N ASP A 148 13.35 7.89 -0.84
CA ASP A 148 14.59 8.18 -0.14
C ASP A 148 15.77 8.11 -1.13
N HIS A 149 16.55 9.20 -1.19
CA HIS A 149 17.71 9.31 -2.08
C HIS A 149 19.04 8.98 -1.38
N GLU A 150 19.06 8.91 -0.04
CA GLU A 150 20.25 8.57 0.75
C GLU A 150 20.25 7.09 1.18
N GLY A 151 19.08 6.45 1.14
CA GLY A 151 18.89 5.03 1.46
C GLY A 151 18.15 4.27 0.36
N TRP A 152 17.15 3.50 0.77
CA TRP A 152 16.28 2.75 -0.12
C TRP A 152 14.81 3.02 0.22
N THR A 153 13.95 2.99 -0.80
CA THR A 153 12.50 2.95 -0.65
C THR A 153 11.98 1.62 -1.15
N GLY A 154 11.46 0.80 -0.24
CA GLY A 154 10.78 -0.46 -0.56
C GLY A 154 9.29 -0.22 -0.65
N ILE A 155 8.64 -0.69 -1.69
CA ILE A 155 7.20 -0.55 -1.88
C ILE A 155 6.61 -1.95 -2.00
N ALA A 156 5.45 -2.17 -1.37
CA ALA A 156 4.64 -3.33 -1.70
C ALA A 156 3.20 -2.98 -2.05
N PHE A 157 2.65 -3.83 -2.90
CA PHE A 157 1.27 -3.86 -3.31
C PHE A 157 0.69 -5.22 -2.98
N VAL A 158 -0.52 -5.25 -2.42
CA VAL A 158 -1.30 -6.47 -2.23
C VAL A 158 -2.63 -6.31 -2.96
N ASN A 159 -2.90 -7.21 -3.91
CA ASN A 159 -4.21 -7.32 -4.53
C ASN A 159 -5.10 -8.26 -3.71
N THR A 160 -6.06 -7.70 -2.98
CA THR A 160 -6.97 -8.51 -2.15
C THR A 160 -8.26 -8.94 -2.87
N ALA A 161 -8.35 -8.67 -4.18
CA ALA A 161 -9.46 -9.08 -5.02
C ALA A 161 -9.21 -10.47 -5.62
N ASP A 162 -10.30 -11.11 -6.05
CA ASP A 162 -10.28 -12.43 -6.69
C ASP A 162 -9.99 -12.34 -8.22
N SER A 163 -9.59 -11.17 -8.70
CA SER A 163 -9.25 -10.90 -10.09
C SER A 163 -7.94 -10.12 -10.19
N ASP A 164 -7.20 -10.33 -11.27
CA ASP A 164 -5.99 -9.57 -11.58
C ASP A 164 -6.26 -8.06 -11.63
N ALA A 165 -5.30 -7.29 -11.16
CA ALA A 165 -5.31 -5.84 -11.18
C ALA A 165 -4.31 -5.31 -12.20
N SER A 166 -4.75 -4.35 -13.00
CA SER A 166 -3.90 -3.48 -13.79
C SER A 166 -3.62 -2.24 -12.97
N VAL A 167 -2.33 -1.92 -12.77
CA VAL A 167 -1.88 -0.77 -11.98
C VAL A 167 -1.00 0.10 -12.86
N ILE A 168 -1.21 1.41 -12.83
CA ILE A 168 -0.31 2.40 -13.42
C ILE A 168 0.42 3.10 -12.28
N LEU A 169 1.75 3.04 -12.30
CA LEU A 169 2.59 3.80 -11.38
C LEU A 169 3.11 5.06 -12.08
N THR A 170 3.07 6.19 -11.38
CA THR A 170 3.67 7.43 -11.86
C THR A 170 4.60 7.99 -10.80
N ALA A 171 5.87 8.19 -11.15
CA ALA A 171 6.86 8.84 -10.31
C ALA A 171 6.89 10.34 -10.63
N TYR A 172 6.95 11.21 -9.62
CA TYR A 172 6.91 12.66 -9.78
C TYR A 172 8.06 13.33 -9.04
N SER A 173 8.54 14.46 -9.56
CA SER A 173 9.46 15.37 -8.85
C SER A 173 8.72 16.26 -7.84
N ASP A 174 9.47 17.02 -7.04
CA ASP A 174 8.93 18.00 -6.08
C ASP A 174 8.09 19.11 -6.72
N SER A 175 8.30 19.39 -8.02
CA SER A 175 7.48 20.34 -8.77
C SER A 175 6.17 19.72 -9.28
N GLY A 176 5.89 18.45 -8.99
CA GLY A 176 4.72 17.71 -9.45
C GLY A 176 4.79 17.28 -10.91
N VAL A 177 5.98 17.27 -11.52
CA VAL A 177 6.18 16.83 -12.90
C VAL A 177 6.38 15.32 -12.92
N ALA A 178 5.65 14.61 -13.78
CA ALA A 178 5.83 13.18 -13.97
C ALA A 178 7.21 12.90 -14.59
N VAL A 179 8.03 12.13 -13.88
CA VAL A 179 9.38 11.71 -14.29
C VAL A 179 9.32 10.39 -15.04
N ALA A 180 8.45 9.46 -14.62
CA ALA A 180 8.29 8.16 -15.25
C ALA A 180 6.86 7.62 -15.03
N VAL A 181 6.37 6.83 -15.98
CA VAL A 181 5.07 6.17 -15.93
C VAL A 181 5.24 4.73 -16.39
N VAL A 182 4.84 3.77 -15.56
CA VAL A 182 4.97 2.33 -15.88
C VAL A 182 3.70 1.55 -15.56
N PRO A 183 3.24 0.69 -16.47
CA PRO A 183 2.18 -0.26 -16.18
C PRO A 183 2.73 -1.47 -15.42
N MET A 184 1.93 -1.96 -14.48
CA MET A 184 2.18 -3.15 -13.67
C MET A 184 0.92 -4.01 -13.65
N LYS A 185 1.10 -5.33 -13.56
CA LYS A 185 0.03 -6.26 -13.18
C LYS A 185 0.28 -6.82 -11.79
N VAL A 186 -0.77 -6.95 -10.98
CA VAL A 186 -0.75 -7.67 -9.71
C VAL A 186 -1.87 -8.71 -9.77
N LYS A 187 -1.51 -10.00 -9.78
CA LYS A 187 -2.48 -11.10 -9.92
C LYS A 187 -3.45 -11.11 -8.73
N ALA A 188 -4.59 -11.79 -8.89
CA ALA A 188 -5.51 -12.04 -7.79
C ALA A 188 -4.77 -12.62 -6.56
N GLY A 189 -4.92 -12.00 -5.39
CA GLY A 189 -4.23 -12.39 -4.16
C GLY A 189 -2.72 -12.09 -4.10
N GLU A 190 -2.07 -11.68 -5.19
CA GLU A 190 -0.61 -11.51 -5.21
C GLU A 190 -0.17 -10.33 -4.35
N LYS A 191 0.95 -10.52 -3.66
CA LYS A 191 1.79 -9.45 -3.12
C LYS A 191 3.00 -9.24 -4.02
N LYS A 192 3.18 -8.01 -4.48
CA LYS A 192 4.42 -7.57 -5.13
C LYS A 192 5.19 -6.65 -4.21
N VAL A 193 6.46 -6.93 -3.99
CA VAL A 193 7.35 -6.10 -3.17
C VAL A 193 8.67 -5.92 -3.89
N GLU A 194 9.11 -4.68 -4.05
CA GLU A 194 10.39 -4.33 -4.67
C GLU A 194 10.88 -2.99 -4.14
N VAL A 195 12.16 -2.68 -4.38
CA VAL A 195 12.64 -1.29 -4.25
C VAL A 195 12.04 -0.43 -5.36
N ALA A 196 11.71 0.82 -5.05
CA ALA A 196 10.99 1.73 -5.95
C ALA A 196 11.62 1.79 -7.35
N LYS A 197 12.96 1.90 -7.43
CA LYS A 197 13.70 1.96 -8.71
C LYS A 197 13.49 0.71 -9.59
N THR A 198 13.29 -0.47 -8.99
CA THR A 198 13.07 -1.71 -9.74
C THR A 198 11.72 -1.71 -10.46
N PHE A 199 10.67 -1.14 -9.86
CA PHE A 199 9.36 -1.04 -10.52
C PHE A 199 9.40 -0.20 -11.80
N PHE A 200 10.27 0.81 -11.86
CA PHE A 200 10.38 1.72 -12.99
C PHE A 200 11.47 1.33 -14.00
N ALA A 201 12.30 0.32 -13.70
CA ALA A 201 13.39 -0.07 -14.58
C ALA A 201 12.89 -0.48 -15.98
N PRO A 202 13.57 -0.06 -17.06
CA PRO A 202 14.87 0.64 -17.08
C PRO A 202 14.79 2.17 -16.99
N GLN A 203 13.61 2.77 -16.78
CA GLN A 203 13.47 4.23 -16.66
C GLN A 203 14.02 4.71 -15.30
N PRO A 204 14.97 5.66 -15.28
CA PRO A 204 15.47 6.23 -14.04
C PRO A 204 14.40 7.11 -13.39
N ILE A 205 14.38 7.10 -12.06
CA ILE A 205 13.49 7.94 -11.24
C ILE A 205 14.30 8.76 -10.22
N ASP A 206 15.56 9.07 -10.53
CA ASP A 206 16.48 9.73 -9.58
C ASP A 206 16.03 11.15 -9.20
N ASP A 207 15.24 11.81 -10.05
CA ASP A 207 14.64 13.13 -9.79
C ASP A 207 13.23 13.03 -9.18
N ALA A 208 12.69 11.82 -8.99
CA ALA A 208 11.37 11.63 -8.42
C ALA A 208 11.44 11.59 -6.90
N THR A 209 10.50 12.29 -6.25
CA THR A 209 10.40 12.41 -4.79
C THR A 209 9.17 11.73 -4.22
N TYR A 210 8.17 11.41 -5.05
CA TYR A 210 7.00 10.64 -4.64
C TYR A 210 6.42 9.82 -5.81
N ILE A 211 5.60 8.82 -5.50
CA ILE A 211 4.96 7.93 -6.49
C ILE A 211 3.46 7.89 -6.23
N SER A 212 2.65 7.99 -7.28
CA SER A 212 1.23 7.62 -7.22
C SER A 212 0.98 6.27 -7.89
N PHE A 213 -0.12 5.62 -7.52
CA PHE A 213 -0.68 4.53 -8.30
C PHE A 213 -2.15 4.77 -8.62
N GLU A 214 -2.59 4.22 -9.75
CA GLU A 214 -3.98 4.04 -10.13
C GLU A 214 -4.22 2.59 -10.52
N SER A 215 -5.36 2.00 -10.15
CA SER A 215 -5.71 0.62 -10.44
C SER A 215 -7.18 0.44 -10.78
N ASP A 216 -7.46 -0.53 -11.64
CA ASP A 216 -8.81 -0.99 -11.95
C ASP A 216 -9.46 -1.77 -10.78
N GLN A 217 -8.64 -2.36 -9.90
CA GLN A 217 -9.05 -3.07 -8.68
C GLN A 217 -8.62 -2.33 -7.40
N GLY A 218 -9.14 -2.76 -6.26
CA GLY A 218 -8.66 -2.28 -4.96
C GLY A 218 -7.33 -2.93 -4.59
N ILE A 219 -6.30 -2.11 -4.41
CA ILE A 219 -4.95 -2.52 -4.01
C ILE A 219 -4.60 -1.91 -2.65
N VAL A 220 -3.90 -2.67 -1.83
CA VAL A 220 -3.31 -2.19 -0.58
C VAL A 220 -1.85 -1.85 -0.85
N GLY A 221 -1.48 -0.58 -0.73
CA GLY A 221 -0.10 -0.11 -0.88
C GLY A 221 0.54 0.24 0.47
N PHE A 222 1.83 -0.06 0.64
CA PHE A 222 2.66 0.54 1.70
C PHE A 222 4.10 0.74 1.22
N PHE A 223 4.84 1.62 1.90
CA PHE A 223 6.27 1.81 1.66
C PHE A 223 7.11 1.85 2.95
N LEU A 224 8.26 1.19 2.88
CA LEU A 224 9.51 1.27 3.65
C LEU A 224 10.44 2.37 3.16
N ASN A 225 10.96 3.29 3.98
CA ASN A 225 12.29 3.87 3.72
C ASN A 225 13.27 3.40 4.78
N GLY A 226 14.49 3.07 4.37
CA GLY A 226 15.53 2.64 5.29
C GLY A 226 16.93 3.10 4.95
N THR A 227 17.72 3.30 6.00
CA THR A 227 19.19 3.43 5.98
C THR A 227 19.78 2.36 6.90
N SER A 228 21.07 2.43 7.22
CA SER A 228 21.69 1.49 8.18
C SER A 228 21.20 1.64 9.62
N ASP A 229 20.59 2.78 9.98
CA ASP A 229 20.24 3.16 11.36
C ASP A 229 18.80 3.69 11.51
N LYS A 230 18.06 3.87 10.40
CA LYS A 230 16.71 4.42 10.41
C LYS A 230 15.77 3.57 9.56
N LEU A 231 14.52 3.54 10.01
CA LEU A 231 13.40 2.98 9.30
C LEU A 231 12.19 3.90 9.50
N ASP A 232 11.61 4.41 8.43
CA ASP A 232 10.34 5.14 8.42
C ASP A 232 9.43 4.59 7.33
N GLY A 233 8.16 4.95 7.33
CA GLY A 233 7.25 4.52 6.27
C GLY A 233 5.81 4.88 6.55
N SER A 234 4.94 4.57 5.58
CA SER A 234 3.50 4.68 5.73
C SER A 234 2.77 3.71 4.81
N LYS A 235 1.46 3.55 5.02
CA LYS A 235 0.57 3.08 3.96
C LYS A 235 0.53 4.10 2.82
N ALA A 236 0.09 3.67 1.64
CA ALA A 236 -0.31 4.61 0.61
C ALA A 236 -1.52 5.44 1.08
N LEU A 237 -1.50 6.74 0.79
CA LEU A 237 -2.57 7.70 1.15
C LEU A 237 -3.64 7.78 0.07
#